data_AF-A0A9D8F7F3-F1
#
_entry.id   AF-A0A9D8F7F3-F1
#
_cell.length_a   1.000
_cell.length_b   1.000
_cell.length_c   1.000
_cell.angle_alpha   90.00
_cell.angle_beta   90.00
_cell.angle_gamma   90.00
#
_symmetry.space_group_name_H-M   'P 1'
#
loop_
_entity.id
_entity.type
_entity.pdbx_description
1 polymer ?
#
loop_
_entity_poly.entity_id
_entity_poly.type
_entity_poly.pdbx_seq_one_letter_code
_entity_poly.pdbx_strand_id
1 'polypeptide(L)'
;MTDKTLNGRVEHKFAAEPVLQVKELDVAFNTSRGQAKILEGVNFELFPKEILALVGETGSRKSVTAKSIMNLIPRHSRKTEGRVLFDSNELLTLSAKELQVIRGKRISMVFQNPQSSINPDFKKLAETLPGPISDFCSDVAKKHNIYFIPGYIYEKKQGKIYNSSPVFDDQGNIIEIYHKMYPCRPHEKTTSGDKTLVFDMPGVGKIGLCNCYDLWFPEVIRDLVFKGAEIIFIPTAAGTQNRDQEIILARAAAIQNQCYVVSVNGLGVNGVSSGGKGKSLIVDPEGHIVQKAGQLQENLIAMVDLATVQRTRDYGIAGVSRPLASFFHEKHKFEYQSQSFEQSPIYNQNQLEKMK
;
A
#
# COMPACT_ATOMS: atom_id res chain seq x y z
N MET A 1 -32.42 0.16 -26.19
CA MET A 1 -32.36 -1.22 -26.70
C MET A 1 -33.02 -2.10 -25.67
N THR A 2 -34.29 -2.37 -25.92
CA THR A 2 -35.20 -3.27 -25.23
C THR A 2 -34.78 -4.72 -25.46
N ASP A 3 -35.06 -5.55 -24.46
CA ASP A 3 -35.21 -7.01 -24.55
C ASP A 3 -33.98 -7.83 -25.01
N LYS A 4 -33.19 -8.31 -24.04
CA LYS A 4 -32.26 -9.44 -24.24
C LYS A 4 -32.24 -10.29 -22.97
N THR A 5 -33.23 -11.16 -22.83
CA THR A 5 -33.05 -12.42 -22.11
C THR A 5 -31.80 -13.11 -22.69
N LEU A 6 -30.87 -13.53 -21.82
CA LEU A 6 -29.66 -14.27 -22.18
C LEU A 6 -30.03 -15.71 -22.61
N ASN A 7 -30.73 -15.86 -23.74
CA ASN A 7 -31.19 -17.15 -24.29
C ASN A 7 -30.09 -17.84 -25.10
N GLY A 8 -28.93 -18.06 -24.47
CA GLY A 8 -27.78 -18.75 -25.07
C GLY A 8 -27.21 -19.86 -24.19
N ARG A 9 -28.00 -20.39 -23.24
CA ARG A 9 -27.54 -21.50 -22.40
C ARG A 9 -27.64 -22.80 -23.19
N VAL A 10 -26.49 -23.43 -23.44
CA VAL A 10 -26.40 -24.82 -23.90
C VAL A 10 -27.28 -25.67 -22.97
N GLU A 11 -28.24 -26.41 -23.54
CA GLU A 11 -29.17 -27.30 -22.85
C GLU A 11 -28.46 -28.50 -22.17
N HIS A 12 -27.55 -28.24 -21.24
CA HIS A 12 -27.12 -29.26 -20.29
C HIS A 12 -27.95 -29.10 -19.01
N LYS A 13 -28.99 -29.94 -18.95
CA LYS A 13 -29.79 -30.27 -17.77
C LYS A 13 -28.92 -30.33 -16.51
N PHE A 14 -29.03 -29.34 -15.64
CA PHE A 14 -28.68 -29.51 -14.24
C PHE A 14 -29.97 -29.66 -13.45
N ALA A 15 -30.24 -30.87 -12.94
CA ALA A 15 -31.29 -31.15 -11.96
C ALA A 15 -30.99 -30.53 -10.57
N ALA A 16 -30.20 -29.46 -10.53
CA ALA A 16 -29.67 -28.83 -9.34
C ALA A 16 -30.19 -27.39 -9.26
N GLU A 17 -30.51 -26.93 -8.06
CA GLU A 17 -30.91 -25.55 -7.84
C GLU A 17 -29.76 -24.59 -8.17
N PRO A 18 -30.04 -23.42 -8.76
CA PRO A 18 -29.03 -22.41 -9.03
C PRO A 18 -28.45 -21.85 -7.72
N VAL A 19 -27.13 -21.71 -7.68
CA VAL A 19 -26.37 -21.19 -6.53
C VAL A 19 -26.57 -19.69 -6.38
N LEU A 20 -26.73 -18.95 -7.48
CA LEU A 20 -27.06 -17.53 -7.47
C LEU A 20 -28.22 -17.27 -8.44
N GLN A 21 -29.23 -16.54 -7.99
CA GLN A 21 -30.33 -16.04 -8.83
C GLN A 21 -30.46 -14.54 -8.63
N VAL A 22 -30.46 -13.79 -9.73
CA VAL A 22 -30.71 -12.35 -9.77
C VAL A 22 -31.99 -12.15 -10.56
N LYS A 23 -33.02 -11.58 -9.92
CA LYS A 23 -34.36 -11.41 -10.49
C LYS A 23 -34.78 -9.95 -10.41
N GLU A 24 -35.09 -9.37 -11.56
CA GLU A 24 -35.56 -7.99 -11.74
C GLU A 24 -34.74 -6.96 -10.94
N LEU A 25 -33.40 -7.12 -10.93
CA LEU A 25 -32.55 -6.27 -10.11
C LEU A 25 -32.45 -4.86 -10.70
N ASP A 26 -33.08 -3.94 -9.99
CA ASP A 26 -33.14 -2.51 -10.28
C ASP A 26 -32.31 -1.74 -9.25
N VAL A 27 -31.48 -0.80 -9.70
CA VAL A 27 -30.67 0.04 -8.81
C VAL A 27 -30.66 1.48 -9.29
N ALA A 28 -31.10 2.39 -8.42
CA ALA A 28 -31.01 3.83 -8.61
C ALA A 28 -30.15 4.47 -7.51
N PHE A 29 -29.42 5.52 -7.84
CA PHE A 29 -28.63 6.29 -6.87
C PHE A 29 -29.27 7.64 -6.57
N ASN A 30 -29.16 8.07 -5.33
CA ASN A 30 -29.59 9.40 -4.91
C ASN A 30 -28.51 10.42 -5.35
N THR A 31 -28.89 11.39 -6.18
CA THR A 31 -28.02 12.48 -6.65
C THR A 31 -28.61 13.83 -6.25
N SER A 32 -27.80 14.89 -6.31
CA SER A 32 -28.26 16.26 -6.04
C SER A 32 -29.36 16.75 -7.00
N ARG A 33 -29.52 16.08 -8.16
CA ARG A 33 -30.55 16.37 -9.17
C ARG A 33 -31.72 15.39 -9.14
N GLY A 34 -31.82 14.53 -8.12
CA GLY A 34 -32.84 13.50 -7.99
C GLY A 34 -32.29 12.07 -8.12
N GLN A 35 -33.16 11.08 -8.35
CA GLN A 35 -32.76 9.69 -8.49
C GLN A 35 -32.30 9.36 -9.90
N ALA A 36 -31.09 8.81 -10.03
CA ALA A 36 -30.55 8.33 -11.31
C ALA A 36 -30.63 6.80 -11.36
N LYS A 37 -31.47 6.25 -12.24
CA LYS A 37 -31.57 4.79 -12.45
C LYS A 37 -30.35 4.28 -13.23
N ILE A 38 -29.66 3.28 -12.69
CA ILE A 38 -28.38 2.76 -13.20
C ILE A 38 -28.51 1.30 -13.64
N LEU A 39 -29.25 0.46 -12.91
CA LEU A 39 -29.60 -0.90 -13.33
C LEU A 39 -31.11 -0.98 -13.56
N GLU A 40 -31.48 -1.67 -14.63
CA GLU A 40 -32.86 -1.85 -15.11
C GLU A 40 -33.09 -3.32 -15.43
N GLY A 41 -33.91 -4.00 -14.62
CA GLY A 41 -34.44 -5.35 -14.88
C GLY A 41 -33.36 -6.42 -15.11
N VAL A 42 -32.28 -6.41 -14.32
CA VAL A 42 -31.19 -7.38 -14.52
C VAL A 42 -31.65 -8.77 -14.03
N ASN A 43 -31.63 -9.74 -14.95
CA ASN A 43 -32.05 -11.12 -14.73
C ASN A 43 -30.98 -12.11 -15.19
N PHE A 44 -30.51 -12.97 -14.28
CA PHE A 44 -29.69 -14.15 -14.63
C PHE A 44 -29.58 -15.12 -13.45
N GLU A 45 -29.08 -16.32 -13.75
CA GLU A 45 -28.79 -17.34 -12.73
C GLU A 45 -27.37 -17.87 -12.93
N LEU A 46 -26.83 -18.53 -11.91
CA LEU A 46 -25.57 -19.24 -11.95
C LEU A 46 -25.76 -20.61 -11.29
N PHE A 47 -25.49 -21.67 -12.03
CA PHE A 47 -25.60 -23.04 -11.55
C PHE A 47 -24.29 -23.53 -10.94
N PRO A 48 -24.32 -24.60 -10.12
CA PRO A 48 -23.10 -25.23 -9.63
C PRO A 48 -22.17 -25.59 -10.79
N LYS A 49 -20.87 -25.30 -10.63
CA LYS A 49 -19.81 -25.56 -11.62
C LYS A 49 -19.93 -24.77 -12.94
N GLU A 50 -20.82 -23.79 -13.00
CA GLU A 50 -20.92 -22.87 -14.14
C GLU A 50 -19.95 -21.68 -13.95
N ILE A 51 -19.42 -21.17 -15.06
CA ILE A 51 -18.69 -19.90 -15.10
C ILE A 51 -19.54 -18.93 -15.92
N LEU A 52 -20.06 -17.90 -15.27
CA LEU A 52 -20.80 -16.82 -15.95
C LEU A 52 -19.90 -15.60 -16.12
N ALA A 53 -19.78 -15.13 -17.36
CA ALA A 53 -19.06 -13.91 -17.69
C ALA A 53 -20.04 -12.79 -18.05
N LEU A 54 -19.97 -11.66 -17.33
CA LEU A 54 -20.67 -10.43 -17.70
C LEU A 54 -19.75 -9.54 -18.53
N VAL A 55 -19.99 -9.49 -19.84
CA VAL A 55 -19.14 -8.76 -20.80
C VAL A 55 -19.86 -7.52 -21.33
N GLY A 56 -19.12 -6.45 -21.55
CA GLY A 56 -19.63 -5.20 -22.11
C GLY A 56 -18.56 -4.11 -22.04
N GLU A 57 -18.82 -2.97 -22.67
CA GLU A 57 -17.90 -1.82 -22.66
C GLU A 57 -17.77 -1.18 -21.28
N THR A 58 -16.77 -0.31 -21.11
CA THR A 58 -16.66 0.55 -19.94
C THR A 58 -17.93 1.38 -19.80
N GLY A 59 -18.53 1.42 -18.61
CA GLY A 59 -19.81 2.12 -18.39
C GLY A 59 -21.06 1.26 -18.54
N SER A 60 -20.98 0.01 -19.02
CA SER A 60 -22.12 -0.92 -19.08
C SER A 60 -22.56 -1.47 -17.71
N ARG A 61 -22.22 -0.78 -16.62
CA ARG A 61 -22.69 -1.03 -15.24
C ARG A 61 -22.32 -2.39 -14.62
N LYS A 62 -21.44 -3.18 -15.24
CA LYS A 62 -20.94 -4.47 -14.74
C LYS A 62 -20.50 -4.45 -13.26
N SER A 63 -19.67 -3.47 -12.89
CA SER A 63 -19.18 -3.30 -11.52
C SER A 63 -20.29 -2.93 -10.53
N VAL A 64 -21.32 -2.21 -11.00
CA VAL A 64 -22.51 -1.88 -10.19
C VAL A 64 -23.31 -3.15 -9.96
N THR A 65 -23.55 -3.97 -10.98
CA THR A 65 -24.22 -5.27 -10.86
C THR A 65 -23.53 -6.17 -9.82
N ALA A 66 -22.22 -6.38 -9.94
CA ALA A 66 -21.46 -7.21 -9.01
C ALA A 66 -21.50 -6.67 -7.57
N LYS A 67 -21.34 -5.35 -7.38
CA LYS A 67 -21.41 -4.72 -6.05
C LYS A 67 -22.82 -4.78 -5.45
N SER A 68 -23.86 -4.70 -6.26
CA SER A 68 -25.26 -4.82 -5.82
C SER A 68 -25.60 -6.23 -5.36
N ILE A 69 -25.17 -7.25 -6.11
CA ILE A 69 -25.30 -8.66 -5.71
C ILE A 69 -24.60 -8.91 -4.37
N MET A 70 -23.37 -8.41 -4.26
CA MET A 70 -22.62 -8.48 -3.01
C MET A 70 -23.18 -7.55 -1.94
N ASN A 71 -24.20 -6.73 -2.19
CA ASN A 71 -24.82 -5.75 -1.29
C ASN A 71 -23.79 -4.77 -0.65
N LEU A 72 -22.82 -4.30 -1.44
CA LEU A 72 -21.68 -3.47 -1.00
C LEU A 72 -21.88 -1.96 -1.23
N ILE A 73 -22.92 -1.56 -1.93
CA ILE A 73 -23.24 -0.13 -2.11
C ILE A 73 -23.88 0.38 -0.81
N PRO A 74 -23.62 1.61 -0.31
CA PRO A 74 -24.29 2.06 0.91
C PRO A 74 -25.83 2.16 0.75
N ARG A 75 -26.60 1.67 1.73
CA ARG A 75 -28.08 1.65 1.66
C ARG A 75 -28.70 3.05 1.54
N HIS A 76 -28.10 4.06 2.16
CA HIS A 76 -28.60 5.45 2.12
C HIS A 76 -28.37 6.15 0.78
N SER A 77 -27.43 5.68 -0.03
CA SER A 77 -27.08 6.29 -1.31
C SER A 77 -27.78 5.65 -2.51
N ARG A 78 -28.63 4.63 -2.28
CA ARG A 78 -29.28 3.86 -3.35
C ARG A 78 -30.72 3.47 -3.00
N LYS A 79 -31.53 3.27 -4.04
CA LYS A 79 -32.76 2.47 -4.00
C LYS A 79 -32.50 1.18 -4.77
N THR A 80 -32.82 0.03 -4.18
CA THR A 80 -32.65 -1.28 -4.81
C THR A 80 -33.98 -2.02 -4.77
N GLU A 81 -34.41 -2.51 -5.93
CA GLU A 81 -35.61 -3.32 -6.10
C GLU A 81 -35.23 -4.65 -6.79
N GLY A 82 -36.10 -5.65 -6.71
CA GLY A 82 -35.80 -7.01 -7.16
C GLY A 82 -35.26 -7.91 -6.06
N ARG A 83 -34.67 -9.05 -6.45
CA ARG A 83 -34.22 -10.12 -5.55
C ARG A 83 -32.87 -10.67 -5.94
N VAL A 84 -32.03 -10.98 -4.96
CA VAL A 84 -30.74 -11.66 -5.13
C VAL A 84 -30.66 -12.83 -4.16
N LEU A 85 -30.81 -14.04 -4.67
CA LEU A 85 -30.79 -15.27 -3.90
C LEU A 85 -29.42 -15.95 -4.04
N PHE A 86 -28.77 -16.26 -2.93
CA PHE A 86 -27.56 -17.08 -2.90
C PHE A 86 -27.79 -18.30 -2.01
N ASP A 87 -27.64 -19.50 -2.56
CA ASP A 87 -28.03 -20.77 -1.91
C ASP A 87 -29.43 -20.66 -1.26
N SER A 88 -30.39 -20.15 -2.05
CA SER A 88 -31.79 -19.91 -1.64
C SER A 88 -32.01 -18.86 -0.54
N ASN A 89 -30.96 -18.16 -0.08
CA ASN A 89 -31.05 -17.05 0.89
C ASN A 89 -31.09 -15.69 0.20
N GLU A 90 -32.07 -14.83 0.55
CA GLU A 90 -32.21 -13.49 0.01
C GLU A 90 -31.16 -12.52 0.57
N LEU A 91 -30.17 -12.11 -0.24
CA LEU A 91 -29.04 -11.31 0.21
C LEU A 91 -29.37 -9.84 0.49
N LEU A 92 -30.38 -9.27 -0.18
CA LEU A 92 -30.65 -7.84 -0.09
C LEU A 92 -31.25 -7.43 1.27
N THR A 93 -32.00 -8.34 1.88
CA THR A 93 -32.73 -8.13 3.15
C THR A 93 -31.89 -8.44 4.38
N LEU A 94 -30.82 -9.24 4.25
CA LEU A 94 -29.95 -9.61 5.38
C LEU A 94 -29.37 -8.40 6.11
N SER A 95 -29.17 -8.56 7.42
CA SER A 95 -28.43 -7.62 8.26
C SER A 95 -26.94 -7.65 7.94
N ALA A 96 -26.21 -6.63 8.41
CA ALA A 96 -24.76 -6.56 8.24
C ALA A 96 -24.03 -7.77 8.87
N LYS A 97 -24.53 -8.27 10.01
CA LYS A 97 -23.95 -9.43 10.72
C LYS A 97 -24.12 -10.73 9.95
N GLU A 98 -25.30 -10.95 9.37
CA GLU A 98 -25.58 -12.12 8.53
C GLU A 98 -24.77 -12.09 7.23
N LEU A 99 -24.68 -10.92 6.60
CA LEU A 99 -23.85 -10.73 5.41
C LEU A 99 -22.37 -10.99 5.69
N GLN A 100 -21.87 -10.69 6.89
CA GLN A 100 -20.48 -10.96 7.28
C GLN A 100 -20.17 -12.46 7.37
N VAL A 101 -21.15 -13.30 7.71
CA VAL A 101 -20.98 -14.77 7.75
C VAL A 101 -20.86 -15.35 6.33
N ILE A 102 -21.58 -14.75 5.38
CA ILE A 102 -21.63 -15.18 3.98
C ILE A 102 -20.44 -14.66 3.19
N ARG A 103 -20.13 -13.36 3.31
CA ARG A 103 -19.03 -12.71 2.58
C ARG A 103 -17.67 -13.18 3.08
N GLY A 104 -16.76 -13.45 2.15
CA GLY A 104 -15.40 -13.91 2.44
C GLY A 104 -15.28 -15.41 2.72
N LYS A 105 -16.33 -16.06 3.24
CA LYS A 105 -16.37 -17.52 3.46
C LYS A 105 -17.07 -18.29 2.34
N ARG A 106 -18.22 -17.80 1.86
CA ARG A 106 -19.07 -18.49 0.86
C ARG A 106 -19.04 -17.80 -0.49
N ILE A 107 -19.10 -16.47 -0.49
CA ILE A 107 -18.94 -15.64 -1.70
C ILE A 107 -17.90 -14.57 -1.44
N SER A 108 -16.99 -14.37 -2.39
CA SER A 108 -15.95 -13.35 -2.32
C SER A 108 -15.88 -12.57 -3.63
N MET A 109 -15.47 -11.32 -3.52
CA MET A 109 -15.28 -10.44 -4.66
C MET A 109 -13.83 -10.00 -4.71
N VAL A 110 -13.19 -10.22 -5.85
CA VAL A 110 -11.89 -9.61 -6.15
C VAL A 110 -12.17 -8.26 -6.80
N PHE A 111 -11.94 -7.18 -6.07
CA PHE A 111 -12.16 -5.82 -6.59
C PHE A 111 -11.11 -5.45 -7.63
N GLN A 112 -11.48 -4.57 -8.58
CA GLN A 112 -10.54 -4.00 -9.56
C GLN A 112 -9.38 -3.26 -8.88
N ASN A 113 -9.63 -2.64 -7.73
CA ASN A 113 -8.60 -2.12 -6.83
C ASN A 113 -8.83 -2.72 -5.43
N PRO A 114 -8.22 -3.88 -5.13
CA PRO A 114 -8.44 -4.56 -3.87
C PRO A 114 -7.85 -3.76 -2.70
N GLN A 115 -6.83 -2.92 -2.93
CA GLN A 115 -6.14 -2.13 -1.92
C GLN A 115 -7.03 -1.04 -1.30
N SER A 116 -7.83 -0.34 -2.11
CA SER A 116 -8.73 0.73 -1.61
C SER A 116 -10.05 0.22 -1.03
N SER A 117 -10.41 -1.03 -1.30
CA SER A 117 -11.72 -1.60 -0.93
C SER A 117 -11.72 -2.24 0.47
N ILE A 118 -10.54 -2.46 1.06
CA ILE A 118 -10.38 -3.22 2.31
C ILE A 118 -9.58 -2.45 3.39
N ASN A 119 -9.08 -1.24 3.09
CA ASN A 119 -8.40 -0.45 4.11
C ASN A 119 -9.43 0.20 5.05
N PRO A 120 -9.39 -0.04 6.38
CA PRO A 120 -10.15 0.76 7.33
C PRO A 120 -9.83 2.24 7.09
N ASP A 121 -10.81 3.13 7.28
CA ASP A 121 -10.55 4.57 7.23
C ASP A 121 -9.38 4.88 8.18
N PHE A 122 -8.24 5.28 7.63
CA PHE A 122 -6.99 5.48 8.39
C PHE A 122 -7.20 6.44 9.57
N LYS A 123 -8.20 7.33 9.49
CA LYS A 123 -8.63 8.20 10.57
C LYS A 123 -9.10 7.46 11.82
N LYS A 124 -9.69 6.27 11.65
CA LYS A 124 -10.14 5.39 12.74
C LYS A 124 -9.01 4.58 13.35
N LEU A 125 -7.96 4.34 12.58
CA LEU A 125 -6.74 3.65 13.05
C LEU A 125 -5.74 4.62 13.69
N ALA A 126 -5.95 5.92 13.54
CA ALA A 126 -5.01 6.92 14.02
C ALA A 126 -5.08 7.10 15.53
N GLU A 127 -3.93 7.10 16.19
CA GLU A 127 -3.78 7.33 17.63
C GLU A 127 -2.71 8.39 17.93
N THR A 128 -2.67 8.91 19.15
CA THR A 128 -1.54 9.75 19.59
C THR A 128 -0.30 8.88 19.83
N LEU A 129 0.89 9.47 19.70
CA LEU A 129 2.13 8.87 20.16
C LEU A 129 2.67 9.71 21.32
N PRO A 130 2.79 9.16 22.55
CA PRO A 130 2.49 7.77 22.93
C PRO A 130 0.98 7.43 22.93
N GLY A 131 0.69 6.14 22.81
CA GLY A 131 -0.63 5.51 22.75
C GLY A 131 -0.55 3.97 22.79
N PRO A 132 -1.69 3.26 22.73
CA PRO A 132 -1.74 1.81 22.93
C PRO A 132 -0.79 0.98 22.05
N ILE A 133 -0.59 1.35 20.77
CA ILE A 133 0.32 0.60 19.89
C ILE A 133 1.77 0.89 20.28
N SER A 134 2.10 2.14 20.60
CA SER A 134 3.47 2.46 21.05
C SER A 134 3.80 1.86 22.40
N ASP A 135 2.84 1.75 23.31
CA ASP A 135 3.04 1.12 24.63
C ASP A 135 3.34 -0.37 24.45
N PHE A 136 2.60 -1.06 23.58
CA PHE A 136 2.93 -2.45 23.20
C PHE A 136 4.33 -2.57 22.60
N CYS A 137 4.73 -1.65 21.70
CA CYS A 137 6.06 -1.68 21.09
C CYS A 137 7.17 -1.38 22.11
N SER A 138 6.91 -0.48 23.06
CA SER A 138 7.79 -0.17 24.19
C SER A 138 8.05 -1.41 25.05
N ASP A 139 6.99 -2.12 25.42
CA ASP A 139 7.09 -3.37 26.19
C ASP A 139 7.89 -4.45 25.45
N VAL A 140 7.69 -4.58 24.13
CA VAL A 140 8.45 -5.53 23.30
C VAL A 140 9.93 -5.17 23.28
N ALA A 141 10.28 -3.91 23.02
CA ALA A 141 11.66 -3.45 22.95
C ALA A 141 12.39 -3.69 24.28
N LYS A 142 11.77 -3.29 25.40
CA LYS A 142 12.29 -3.47 26.75
C LYS A 142 12.43 -4.93 27.15
N LYS A 143 11.41 -5.75 26.88
CA LYS A 143 11.41 -7.19 27.22
C LYS A 143 12.53 -7.94 26.52
N HIS A 144 12.82 -7.58 25.28
CA HIS A 144 13.80 -8.28 24.45
C HIS A 144 15.17 -7.60 24.40
N ASN A 145 15.34 -6.44 25.05
CA ASN A 145 16.57 -5.65 25.07
C ASN A 145 17.08 -5.37 23.64
N ILE A 146 16.20 -4.82 22.81
CA ILE A 146 16.46 -4.52 21.39
C ILE A 146 16.05 -3.09 21.05
N TYR A 147 16.77 -2.48 20.12
CA TYR A 147 16.22 -1.36 19.37
C TYR A 147 15.15 -1.86 18.42
N PHE A 148 14.02 -1.17 18.38
CA PHE A 148 12.85 -1.65 17.65
C PHE A 148 12.24 -0.56 16.75
N ILE A 149 12.06 -0.91 15.48
CA ILE A 149 11.33 -0.12 14.48
C ILE A 149 10.13 -0.98 14.04
N PRO A 150 8.93 -0.78 14.60
CA PRO A 150 7.77 -1.64 14.33
C PRO A 150 7.17 -1.47 12.93
N GLY A 151 7.69 -0.53 12.14
CA GLY A 151 7.10 -0.07 10.90
C GLY A 151 6.41 1.27 11.11
N TYR A 152 5.22 1.45 10.52
CA TYR A 152 4.48 2.70 10.60
C TYR A 152 3.18 2.56 11.40
N ILE A 153 2.79 3.67 12.03
CA ILE A 153 1.55 3.88 12.76
C ILE A 153 0.90 5.16 12.19
N TYR A 154 -0.43 5.20 12.14
CA TYR A 154 -1.12 6.45 11.85
C TYR A 154 -1.14 7.32 13.11
N GLU A 155 -0.36 8.40 13.13
CA GLU A 155 -0.26 9.28 14.30
C GLU A 155 -1.18 10.48 14.15
N LYS A 156 -2.02 10.74 15.16
CA LYS A 156 -2.81 11.95 15.30
C LYS A 156 -2.02 13.00 16.08
N LYS A 157 -1.60 14.07 15.42
CA LYS A 157 -0.83 15.17 16.00
C LYS A 157 -1.39 16.52 15.52
N GLN A 158 -1.74 17.41 16.46
CA GLN A 158 -2.23 18.77 16.18
C GLN A 158 -3.39 18.82 15.15
N GLY A 159 -4.36 17.91 15.28
CA GLY A 159 -5.51 17.84 14.38
C GLY A 159 -5.21 17.27 12.99
N LYS A 160 -3.96 16.91 12.72
CA LYS A 160 -3.52 16.25 11.49
C LYS A 160 -3.22 14.78 11.76
N ILE A 161 -3.17 13.98 10.69
CA ILE A 161 -2.79 12.56 10.78
C ILE A 161 -1.57 12.34 9.90
N TYR A 162 -0.53 11.73 10.47
CA TYR A 162 0.74 11.42 9.82
C TYR A 162 0.89 9.90 9.64
N ASN A 163 1.74 9.51 8.69
CA ASN A 163 2.26 8.15 8.60
C ASN A 163 3.62 8.16 9.30
N SER A 164 3.66 7.62 10.51
CA SER A 164 4.74 7.83 11.46
C SER A 164 5.45 6.53 11.80
N SER A 165 6.79 6.52 11.75
CA SER A 165 7.60 5.38 12.17
C SER A 165 8.36 5.75 13.44
N PRO A 166 7.86 5.35 14.63
CA PRO A 166 8.59 5.53 15.88
C PRO A 166 9.79 4.58 15.97
N VAL A 167 10.83 5.02 16.68
CA VAL A 167 12.02 4.23 17.00
C VAL A 167 12.07 4.08 18.51
N PHE A 168 12.21 2.84 18.97
CA PHE A 168 12.35 2.50 20.38
C PHE A 168 13.77 2.06 20.69
N ASP A 169 14.34 2.53 21.81
CA ASP A 169 15.60 2.02 22.36
C ASP A 169 15.38 0.70 23.12
N ASP A 170 16.47 0.11 23.61
CA ASP A 170 16.46 -1.15 24.37
C ASP A 170 15.82 -1.05 25.77
N GLN A 171 15.54 0.17 26.25
CA GLN A 171 14.79 0.43 27.47
C GLN A 171 13.29 0.64 27.21
N GLY A 172 12.88 0.64 25.94
CA GLY A 172 11.50 0.87 25.52
C GLY A 172 11.12 2.36 25.36
N ASN A 173 12.07 3.30 25.43
CA ASN A 173 11.77 4.71 25.21
C ASN A 173 11.61 5.00 23.72
N ILE A 174 10.64 5.82 23.35
CA ILE A 174 10.57 6.41 22.00
C ILE A 174 11.67 7.46 21.90
N ILE A 175 12.72 7.18 21.14
CA ILE A 175 13.85 8.12 20.97
C ILE A 175 13.64 9.07 19.79
N GLU A 176 12.94 8.62 18.75
CA GLU A 176 12.68 9.40 17.55
C GLU A 176 11.36 8.97 16.88
N ILE A 177 10.76 9.88 16.11
CA ILE A 177 9.57 9.59 15.29
C ILE A 177 9.78 10.19 13.90
N TYR A 178 9.89 9.33 12.90
CA TYR A 178 9.91 9.77 11.50
C TYR A 178 8.50 9.98 10.98
N HIS A 179 8.26 11.07 10.25
CA HIS A 179 7.01 11.32 9.52
C HIS A 179 7.27 11.20 8.02
N LYS A 180 6.55 10.29 7.35
CA LYS A 180 6.69 10.05 5.90
C LYS A 180 6.59 11.36 5.11
N MET A 181 7.65 11.71 4.40
CA MET A 181 7.74 12.98 3.67
C MET A 181 6.87 12.95 2.42
N TYR A 182 6.83 11.82 1.73
CA TYR A 182 6.07 11.63 0.51
C TYR A 182 4.96 10.59 0.71
N PRO A 183 3.78 10.98 1.24
CA PRO A 183 2.59 10.16 1.16
C PRO A 183 2.33 9.74 -0.29
N CYS A 184 1.98 8.47 -0.51
CA CYS A 184 1.75 7.94 -1.86
C CYS A 184 0.41 8.48 -2.43
N ARG A 185 0.43 9.72 -2.93
CA ARG A 185 -0.74 10.38 -3.53
C ARG A 185 -1.11 9.70 -4.86
N PRO A 186 -2.41 9.65 -5.22
CA PRO A 186 -3.57 10.17 -4.47
C PRO A 186 -4.13 9.19 -3.41
N HIS A 187 -3.51 8.02 -3.25
CA HIS A 187 -4.04 6.92 -2.42
C HIS A 187 -3.90 7.16 -0.92
N GLU A 188 -2.79 7.76 -0.50
CA GLU A 188 -2.52 8.09 0.88
C GLU A 188 -2.96 9.53 1.17
N LYS A 189 -3.76 9.74 2.22
CA LYS A 189 -4.33 11.04 2.61
C LYS A 189 -3.75 11.64 3.89
N THR A 190 -2.67 11.05 4.42
CA THR A 190 -1.93 11.57 5.58
C THR A 190 -1.24 12.90 5.25
N THR A 191 -0.78 13.57 6.28
CA THR A 191 0.04 14.78 6.20
C THR A 191 1.48 14.38 5.93
N SER A 192 2.15 15.13 5.06
CA SER A 192 3.58 14.96 4.80
C SER A 192 4.41 15.40 6.00
N GLY A 193 5.45 14.64 6.32
CA GLY A 193 6.57 15.13 7.12
C GLY A 193 7.42 16.13 6.34
N ASP A 194 8.30 16.83 7.04
CA ASP A 194 9.12 17.93 6.52
C ASP A 194 10.63 17.71 6.68
N LYS A 195 11.06 16.61 7.33
CA LYS A 195 12.45 16.30 7.59
C LYS A 195 12.76 14.82 7.48
N THR A 196 13.95 14.49 7.01
CA THR A 196 14.53 13.15 7.11
C THR A 196 15.02 12.88 8.55
N LEU A 197 15.12 11.60 8.92
CA LEU A 197 15.53 11.17 10.26
C LEU A 197 16.80 10.31 10.23
N VAL A 198 17.83 10.75 10.95
CA VAL A 198 19.01 9.95 11.29
C VAL A 198 19.19 9.97 12.81
N PHE A 199 19.44 8.81 13.39
CA PHE A 199 19.72 8.67 14.82
C PHE A 199 20.94 7.79 15.06
N ASP A 200 21.60 7.99 16.20
CA ASP A 200 22.72 7.16 16.63
C ASP A 200 22.21 5.92 17.38
N MET A 201 22.68 4.75 16.98
CA MET A 201 22.46 3.50 17.72
C MET A 201 23.79 3.10 18.39
N PRO A 202 23.94 3.28 19.71
CA PRO A 202 25.18 3.04 20.44
C PRO A 202 25.74 1.64 20.18
N GLY A 203 27.04 1.58 19.87
CA GLY A 203 27.73 0.32 19.56
C GLY A 203 27.40 -0.28 18.19
N VAL A 204 26.49 0.32 17.42
CA VAL A 204 26.17 -0.07 16.05
C VAL A 204 26.67 0.99 15.09
N GLY A 205 26.00 2.14 14.95
CA GLY A 205 26.34 3.18 13.98
C GLY A 205 25.21 4.18 13.76
N LYS A 206 25.29 4.97 12.69
CA LYS A 206 24.25 5.95 12.33
C LYS A 206 23.17 5.33 11.44
N ILE A 207 21.92 5.41 11.90
CA ILE A 207 20.77 4.77 11.27
C ILE A 207 19.87 5.83 10.62
N GLY A 208 19.63 5.70 9.32
CA GLY A 208 18.63 6.47 8.59
C GLY A 208 17.29 5.73 8.54
N LEU A 209 16.19 6.49 8.56
CA LEU A 209 14.83 5.95 8.45
C LEU A 209 14.01 6.76 7.43
N CYS A 210 13.38 6.05 6.49
CA CYS A 210 12.35 6.59 5.62
C CYS A 210 11.29 5.51 5.32
N ASN A 211 10.14 5.89 4.75
CA ASN A 211 9.01 4.96 4.59
C ASN A 211 8.65 4.75 3.13
N CYS A 212 8.70 3.50 2.66
CA CYS A 212 8.09 3.03 1.41
C CYS A 212 8.36 3.97 0.21
N TYR A 213 7.37 4.79 -0.14
CA TYR A 213 7.39 5.70 -1.27
C TYR A 213 8.50 6.76 -1.19
N ASP A 214 9.04 7.06 -0.01
CA ASP A 214 10.18 7.97 0.13
C ASP A 214 11.43 7.47 -0.63
N LEU A 215 11.58 6.15 -0.82
CA LEU A 215 12.68 5.55 -1.62
C LEU A 215 12.65 5.97 -3.09
N TRP A 216 11.50 6.39 -3.61
CA TRP A 216 11.36 6.83 -5.00
C TRP A 216 12.01 8.19 -5.25
N PHE A 217 12.35 8.91 -4.17
CA PHE A 217 12.97 10.23 -4.21
C PHE A 217 14.43 10.06 -3.76
N PRO A 218 15.39 9.94 -4.71
CA PRO A 218 16.79 9.71 -4.37
C PRO A 218 17.38 10.81 -3.46
N GLU A 219 16.79 12.00 -3.47
CA GLU A 219 17.12 13.12 -2.59
C GLU A 219 16.95 12.77 -1.11
N VAL A 220 15.92 11.97 -0.75
CA VAL A 220 15.68 11.55 0.64
C VAL A 220 16.84 10.68 1.12
N ILE A 221 17.21 9.68 0.32
CA ILE A 221 18.32 8.77 0.65
C ILE A 221 19.64 9.54 0.69
N ARG A 222 19.85 10.46 -0.26
CA ARG A 222 21.04 11.30 -0.30
C ARG A 222 21.17 12.16 0.97
N ASP A 223 20.09 12.80 1.40
CA ASP A 223 20.07 13.63 2.61
C ASP A 223 20.34 12.80 3.88
N LEU A 224 19.76 11.59 3.98
CA LEU A 224 20.05 10.66 5.08
C LEU A 224 21.55 10.32 5.16
N VAL A 225 22.18 9.98 4.04
CA VAL A 225 23.61 9.65 4.01
C VAL A 225 24.48 10.87 4.28
N PHE A 226 24.08 12.06 3.83
CA PHE A 226 24.78 13.31 4.13
C PHE A 226 24.71 13.69 5.61
N LYS A 227 23.65 13.26 6.31
CA LYS A 227 23.54 13.32 7.77
C LYS A 227 24.31 12.20 8.48
N GLY A 228 25.00 11.35 7.74
CA GLY A 228 25.91 10.33 8.24
C GLY A 228 25.33 8.92 8.30
N ALA A 229 24.11 8.67 7.79
CA ALA A 229 23.55 7.32 7.82
C ALA A 229 24.46 6.29 7.12
N GLU A 230 24.68 5.17 7.78
CA GLU A 230 25.47 4.02 7.30
C GLU A 230 24.56 2.84 6.94
N ILE A 231 23.42 2.74 7.64
CA ILE A 231 22.33 1.80 7.39
C ILE A 231 21.04 2.60 7.24
N ILE A 232 20.25 2.31 6.21
CA ILE A 232 18.94 2.91 6.00
C ILE A 232 17.86 1.84 6.08
N PHE A 233 16.94 1.96 7.05
CA PHE A 233 15.75 1.13 7.13
C PHE A 233 14.60 1.76 6.36
N ILE A 234 13.88 0.93 5.61
CA ILE A 234 12.75 1.33 4.78
C ILE A 234 11.55 0.41 5.03
N PRO A 235 10.78 0.66 6.10
CA PRO A 235 9.49 0.00 6.28
C PRO A 235 8.57 0.28 5.10
N THR A 236 8.03 -0.79 4.52
CA THR A 236 7.35 -0.76 3.22
C THR A 236 6.03 -1.55 3.28
N ALA A 237 5.02 -1.06 2.58
CA ALA A 237 3.73 -1.76 2.39
C ALA A 237 3.31 -1.72 0.92
N ALA A 238 4.25 -2.04 0.03
CA ALA A 238 4.04 -2.04 -1.41
C ALA A 238 3.30 -3.32 -1.83
N GLY A 239 1.98 -3.18 -1.99
CA GLY A 239 1.05 -4.25 -2.36
C GLY A 239 0.81 -4.39 -3.87
N THR A 240 1.44 -3.57 -4.72
CA THR A 240 1.19 -3.55 -6.17
C THR A 240 2.34 -4.13 -6.99
N GLN A 241 2.25 -4.14 -8.32
CA GLN A 241 3.33 -4.61 -9.20
C GLN A 241 4.60 -3.74 -9.11
N ASN A 242 4.48 -2.50 -8.61
CA ASN A 242 5.60 -1.58 -8.45
C ASN A 242 6.70 -2.05 -7.46
N ARG A 243 6.48 -3.15 -6.72
CA ARG A 243 7.48 -3.72 -5.82
C ARG A 243 8.75 -4.15 -6.54
N ASP A 244 8.65 -4.58 -7.81
CA ASP A 244 9.83 -5.00 -8.56
C ASP A 244 10.74 -3.81 -8.89
N GLN A 245 10.17 -2.62 -9.12
CA GLN A 245 10.90 -1.36 -9.27
C GLN A 245 11.50 -0.91 -7.94
N GLU A 246 10.77 -0.98 -6.83
CA GLU A 246 11.32 -0.65 -5.50
C GLU A 246 12.56 -1.49 -5.13
N ILE A 247 12.60 -2.77 -5.51
CA ILE A 247 13.77 -3.63 -5.28
C ILE A 247 14.98 -3.11 -6.06
N ILE A 248 14.78 -2.66 -7.29
CA ILE A 248 15.83 -2.04 -8.10
C ILE A 248 16.29 -0.72 -7.45
N LEU A 249 15.34 0.11 -7.02
CA LEU A 249 15.62 1.38 -6.35
C LEU A 249 16.38 1.18 -5.04
N ALA A 250 16.04 0.17 -4.24
CA ALA A 250 16.75 -0.14 -2.99
C ALA A 250 18.22 -0.49 -3.27
N ARG A 251 18.48 -1.26 -4.34
CA ARG A 251 19.86 -1.57 -4.76
C ARG A 251 20.58 -0.35 -5.32
N ALA A 252 19.92 0.43 -6.16
CA ALA A 252 20.48 1.68 -6.69
C ALA A 252 20.81 2.66 -5.56
N ALA A 253 19.93 2.79 -4.56
CA ALA A 253 20.14 3.61 -3.38
C ALA A 253 21.39 3.18 -2.60
N ALA A 254 21.57 1.87 -2.36
CA ALA A 254 22.74 1.33 -1.69
C ALA A 254 24.03 1.66 -2.45
N ILE A 255 24.05 1.42 -3.76
CA ILE A 255 25.20 1.70 -4.66
C ILE A 255 25.52 3.20 -4.68
N GLN A 256 24.55 4.03 -5.02
CA GLN A 256 24.75 5.48 -5.25
C GLN A 256 25.14 6.24 -3.97
N ASN A 257 24.77 5.71 -2.81
CA ASN A 257 24.99 6.32 -1.51
C ASN A 257 25.91 5.50 -0.61
N GLN A 258 26.52 4.43 -1.14
CA GLN A 258 27.53 3.60 -0.50
C GLN A 258 27.19 3.32 0.97
N CYS A 259 26.01 2.73 1.20
CA CYS A 259 25.42 2.45 2.51
C CYS A 259 24.62 1.15 2.46
N TYR A 260 24.34 0.55 3.62
CA TYR A 260 23.40 -0.56 3.69
C TYR A 260 21.97 -0.07 3.51
N VAL A 261 21.16 -0.83 2.77
CA VAL A 261 19.72 -0.58 2.63
C VAL A 261 18.94 -1.81 3.06
N VAL A 262 18.04 -1.61 4.03
CA VAL A 262 17.17 -2.66 4.59
C VAL A 262 15.72 -2.30 4.26
N SER A 263 15.17 -2.86 3.19
CA SER A 263 13.77 -2.66 2.81
C SER A 263 12.93 -3.82 3.32
N VAL A 264 12.10 -3.55 4.33
CA VAL A 264 11.21 -4.52 4.96
C VAL A 264 9.80 -4.28 4.45
N ASN A 265 9.29 -5.17 3.62
CA ASN A 265 7.94 -5.04 3.07
C ASN A 265 6.99 -6.00 3.78
N GLY A 266 5.83 -5.49 4.19
CA GLY A 266 4.79 -6.30 4.81
C GLY A 266 4.30 -7.40 3.86
N LEU A 267 3.61 -8.38 4.45
CA LEU A 267 2.84 -9.37 3.72
C LEU A 267 1.37 -9.06 3.98
N GLY A 268 0.58 -8.91 2.92
CA GLY A 268 -0.88 -8.81 3.07
C GLY A 268 -1.41 -9.92 3.96
N VAL A 269 -2.33 -9.60 4.87
CA VAL A 269 -2.93 -10.59 5.76
C VAL A 269 -4.03 -11.35 4.98
N ASN A 270 -3.97 -12.68 4.91
CA ASN A 270 -5.04 -13.55 4.39
C ASN A 270 -5.58 -13.19 2.99
N GLY A 271 -4.70 -12.87 2.02
CA GLY A 271 -5.13 -12.49 0.67
C GLY A 271 -5.82 -11.13 0.60
N VAL A 272 -5.78 -10.35 1.68
CA VAL A 272 -6.20 -8.95 1.72
C VAL A 272 -5.00 -8.08 1.37
N SER A 273 -5.14 -7.35 0.27
CA SER A 273 -4.13 -6.47 -0.34
C SER A 273 -3.84 -5.17 0.45
N SER A 274 -4.06 -5.16 1.76
CA SER A 274 -3.69 -4.03 2.63
C SER A 274 -2.27 -4.18 3.20
N GLY A 275 -1.56 -5.27 2.91
CA GLY A 275 -0.13 -5.43 3.19
C GLY A 275 0.67 -5.71 1.93
N GLY A 276 1.98 -5.49 2.02
CA GLY A 276 2.89 -5.60 0.88
C GLY A 276 2.95 -7.02 0.26
N LYS A 277 3.70 -7.14 -0.83
CA LYS A 277 3.97 -8.41 -1.52
C LYS A 277 5.17 -9.19 -0.96
N GLY A 278 5.63 -8.84 0.26
CA GLY A 278 6.89 -9.34 0.78
C GLY A 278 8.07 -8.91 -0.11
N LYS A 279 8.97 -9.84 -0.42
CA LYS A 279 10.25 -9.56 -1.09
C LYS A 279 11.07 -8.51 -0.34
N SER A 280 11.07 -8.60 0.99
CA SER A 280 12.00 -7.84 1.84
C SER A 280 13.43 -8.16 1.45
N LEU A 281 14.36 -7.21 1.60
CA LEU A 281 15.75 -7.41 1.23
C LEU A 281 16.71 -6.55 2.04
N ILE A 282 17.91 -7.07 2.18
CA ILE A 282 19.08 -6.39 2.75
C ILE A 282 20.11 -6.28 1.62
N VAL A 283 20.59 -5.07 1.37
CA VAL A 283 21.56 -4.76 0.32
C VAL A 283 22.80 -4.13 0.95
N ASP A 284 23.97 -4.58 0.53
CA ASP A 284 25.26 -4.02 0.96
C ASP A 284 25.61 -2.70 0.22
N PRO A 285 26.64 -1.96 0.67
CA PRO A 285 27.08 -0.71 0.04
C PRO A 285 27.52 -0.83 -1.43
N GLU A 286 27.83 -2.03 -1.92
CA GLU A 286 28.21 -2.29 -3.31
C GLU A 286 27.00 -2.71 -4.18
N GLY A 287 25.83 -2.90 -3.57
CA GLY A 287 24.59 -3.27 -4.26
C GLY A 287 24.33 -4.77 -4.34
N HIS A 288 25.11 -5.60 -3.67
CA HIS A 288 24.86 -7.03 -3.55
C HIS A 288 23.70 -7.27 -2.59
N ILE A 289 22.84 -8.22 -2.96
CA ILE A 289 21.75 -8.65 -2.09
C ILE A 289 22.35 -9.61 -1.05
N VAL A 290 22.42 -9.15 0.20
CA VAL A 290 22.87 -9.97 1.34
C VAL A 290 21.83 -11.04 1.65
N GLN A 291 20.56 -10.64 1.70
CA GLN A 291 19.43 -11.55 1.86
C GLN A 291 18.18 -11.00 1.19
N LYS A 292 17.31 -11.88 0.71
CA LYS A 292 16.02 -11.53 0.11
C LYS A 292 14.95 -12.55 0.47
N ALA A 293 13.80 -12.05 0.91
CA ALA A 293 12.61 -12.84 1.18
C ALA A 293 11.89 -13.23 -0.12
N GLY A 294 11.11 -14.30 -0.06
CA GLY A 294 10.04 -14.60 -1.01
C GLY A 294 8.78 -13.78 -0.76
N GLN A 295 7.63 -14.39 -1.05
CA GLN A 295 6.30 -13.80 -0.86
C GLN A 295 5.55 -14.41 0.34
N LEU A 296 6.27 -15.09 1.22
CA LEU A 296 5.75 -15.72 2.43
C LEU A 296 6.38 -15.07 3.66
N GLN A 297 5.83 -15.41 4.83
CA GLN A 297 6.37 -14.92 6.10
C GLN A 297 7.75 -15.53 6.33
N GLU A 298 8.75 -14.65 6.36
CA GLU A 298 10.16 -15.01 6.43
C GLU A 298 10.88 -14.00 7.32
N ASN A 299 11.85 -14.50 8.10
CA ASN A 299 12.73 -13.66 8.90
C ASN A 299 14.05 -13.48 8.15
N LEU A 300 14.48 -12.23 7.98
CA LEU A 300 15.78 -11.90 7.41
C LEU A 300 16.73 -11.57 8.56
N ILE A 301 17.89 -12.22 8.55
CA ILE A 301 18.94 -12.08 9.56
C ILE A 301 20.25 -11.92 8.80
N ALA A 302 20.92 -10.77 9.01
CA ALA A 302 22.22 -10.50 8.42
C ALA A 302 23.16 -9.94 9.48
N MET A 303 24.44 -10.31 9.38
CA MET A 303 25.52 -9.60 10.04
C MET A 303 25.93 -8.42 9.19
N VAL A 304 25.99 -7.24 9.78
CA VAL A 304 26.33 -5.99 9.09
C VAL A 304 27.72 -5.55 9.51
N ASP A 305 28.62 -5.36 8.53
CA ASP A 305 29.98 -4.86 8.76
C ASP A 305 30.09 -3.40 8.32
N LEU A 306 30.06 -2.47 9.27
CA LEU A 306 30.18 -1.04 8.96
C LEU A 306 31.55 -0.65 8.43
N ALA A 307 32.59 -1.45 8.65
CA ALA A 307 33.87 -1.20 7.99
C ALA A 307 33.75 -1.36 6.46
N THR A 308 32.78 -2.13 5.95
CA THR A 308 32.47 -2.19 4.52
C THR A 308 31.91 -0.87 3.99
N VAL A 309 31.06 -0.17 4.78
CA VAL A 309 30.57 1.16 4.41
C VAL A 309 31.73 2.13 4.26
N GLN A 310 32.62 2.18 5.26
CA GLN A 310 33.78 3.07 5.24
C GLN A 310 34.71 2.74 4.08
N ARG A 311 35.09 1.47 3.88
CA ARG A 311 35.92 1.03 2.75
C ARG A 311 35.31 1.40 1.40
N THR A 312 34.00 1.21 1.24
CA THR A 312 33.32 1.53 -0.04
C THR A 312 33.34 3.03 -0.31
N ARG A 313 33.17 3.88 0.71
CA ARG A 313 33.28 5.34 0.57
C ARG A 313 34.72 5.79 0.26
N ASP A 314 35.71 5.14 0.88
CA ASP A 314 37.14 5.48 0.71
C ASP A 314 37.70 5.04 -0.64
N TYR A 315 37.35 3.83 -1.10
CA TYR A 315 37.96 3.22 -2.28
C TYR A 315 37.01 3.13 -3.48
N GLY A 316 35.71 3.26 -3.27
CA GLY A 316 34.69 3.11 -4.31
C GLY A 316 34.17 1.68 -4.46
N ILE A 317 33.06 1.56 -5.18
CA ILE A 317 32.46 0.28 -5.56
C ILE A 317 33.45 -0.46 -6.46
N ALA A 318 33.73 -1.72 -6.10
CA ALA A 318 34.78 -2.54 -6.73
C ALA A 318 36.16 -1.83 -6.84
N GLY A 319 36.44 -0.86 -5.96
CA GLY A 319 37.68 -0.07 -6.00
C GLY A 319 37.79 0.92 -7.17
N VAL A 320 36.68 1.22 -7.87
CA VAL A 320 36.68 2.06 -9.07
C VAL A 320 35.72 3.25 -8.93
N SER A 321 34.43 2.98 -8.70
CA SER A 321 33.39 4.02 -8.79
C SER A 321 33.12 4.67 -7.44
N ARG A 322 33.34 5.99 -7.34
CA ARG A 322 33.16 6.77 -6.09
C ARG A 322 32.06 7.84 -6.21
N PRO A 323 30.79 7.47 -6.42
CA PRO A 323 29.72 8.41 -6.74
C PRO A 323 29.52 9.48 -5.66
N LEU A 324 29.61 9.14 -4.37
CA LEU A 324 29.48 10.13 -3.29
C LEU A 324 30.63 11.14 -3.27
N ALA A 325 31.87 10.65 -3.38
CA ALA A 325 33.04 11.52 -3.37
C ALA A 325 33.00 12.48 -4.56
N SER A 326 32.70 11.97 -5.76
CA SER A 326 32.51 12.80 -6.95
C SER A 326 31.38 13.81 -6.75
N PHE A 327 30.22 13.39 -6.24
CA PHE A 327 29.10 14.30 -5.98
C PHE A 327 29.45 15.43 -5.00
N PHE A 328 30.29 15.16 -4.00
CA PHE A 328 30.72 16.16 -3.02
C PHE A 328 31.80 17.12 -3.55
N HIS A 329 32.72 16.63 -4.38
CA HIS A 329 33.83 17.43 -4.89
C HIS A 329 33.44 18.33 -6.06
N GLU A 330 32.42 17.95 -6.84
CA GLU A 330 31.96 18.74 -7.97
C GLU A 330 31.15 19.97 -7.54
N LYS A 331 31.38 21.10 -8.22
CA LYS A 331 30.76 22.40 -7.88
C LYS A 331 29.38 22.62 -8.50
N HIS A 332 28.90 21.66 -9.30
CA HIS A 332 27.65 21.81 -10.04
C HIS A 332 26.45 21.78 -9.09
N LYS A 333 25.57 22.79 -9.23
CA LYS A 333 24.28 22.83 -8.55
C LYS A 333 23.19 22.43 -9.52
N PHE A 334 22.21 21.67 -9.06
CA PHE A 334 21.07 21.30 -9.88
C PHE A 334 20.05 22.43 -9.95
N GLU A 335 19.76 22.92 -11.15
CA GLU A 335 18.82 24.02 -11.37
C GLU A 335 17.36 23.63 -11.05
N TYR A 336 17.02 22.34 -11.06
CA TYR A 336 15.65 21.87 -10.79
C TYR A 336 15.15 22.24 -9.38
N GLN A 337 16.05 22.52 -8.44
CA GLN A 337 15.68 22.98 -7.10
C GLN A 337 15.26 24.45 -7.06
N SER A 338 15.60 25.22 -8.10
CA SER A 338 15.29 26.65 -8.22
C SER A 338 14.17 26.97 -9.22
N GLN A 339 13.78 25.99 -10.04
CA GLN A 339 12.70 26.14 -11.03
C GLN A 339 11.37 25.65 -10.45
N SER A 340 10.27 26.33 -10.79
CA SER A 340 8.93 25.84 -10.47
C SER A 340 8.64 24.59 -11.28
N PHE A 341 8.08 23.55 -10.64
CA PHE A 341 7.73 22.30 -11.32
C PHE A 341 6.77 22.53 -12.48
N GLU A 342 5.89 23.52 -12.37
CA GLU A 342 4.95 23.93 -13.41
C GLU A 342 5.62 24.53 -14.65
N GLN A 343 6.88 24.96 -14.54
CA GLN A 343 7.68 25.46 -15.65
C GLN A 343 8.48 24.35 -16.34
N SER A 344 8.47 23.13 -15.78
CA SER A 344 9.21 21.99 -16.33
C SER A 344 8.54 21.46 -17.60
N PRO A 345 9.30 21.13 -18.67
CA PRO A 345 8.75 20.55 -19.89
C PRO A 345 8.29 19.10 -19.75
N ILE A 346 8.45 18.48 -18.57
CA ILE A 346 8.14 17.06 -18.32
C ILE A 346 6.64 16.78 -18.44
N TYR A 347 5.79 17.74 -18.08
CA TYR A 347 4.34 17.61 -18.16
C TYR A 347 3.74 18.80 -18.89
N ASN A 348 2.80 18.54 -19.80
CA ASN A 348 2.03 19.63 -20.39
C ASN A 348 1.00 20.18 -19.39
N GLN A 349 0.46 21.36 -19.68
CA GLN A 349 -0.47 22.06 -18.79
C GLN A 349 -1.70 21.21 -18.44
N ASN A 350 -2.25 20.45 -19.39
CA ASN A 350 -3.37 19.53 -19.16
C ASN A 350 -3.02 18.37 -18.22
N GLN A 351 -1.77 17.92 -18.19
CA GLN A 351 -1.31 16.89 -17.25
C GLN A 351 -1.13 17.46 -15.85
N LEU A 352 -0.56 18.66 -15.75
CA LEU A 352 -0.38 19.37 -14.47
C LEU A 352 -1.73 19.67 -13.81
N GLU A 353 -2.74 20.08 -14.57
CA GLU A 353 -4.10 20.30 -14.07
C GLU A 353 -4.74 19.04 -13.48
N LYS A 354 -4.43 17.86 -14.01
CA LYS A 354 -4.93 16.57 -13.48
C LYS A 354 -4.24 16.12 -12.19
N MET A 355 -3.09 16.72 -11.86
CA MET A 355 -2.30 16.37 -10.67
C MET A 355 -2.66 17.24 -9.45
N LYS A 356 -3.29 18.40 -9.66
CA LYS A 356 -3.85 19.26 -8.62
C LYS A 356 -5.18 18.68 -8.13
#